data_AF-A0ABD6A8J7-F1
#
_entry.id   AF-A0ABD6A8J7-F1
#
_cell.length_a   1.000
_cell.length_b   1.000
_cell.length_c   1.000
_cell.angle_alpha   90.00
_cell.angle_beta   90.00
_cell.angle_gamma   90.00
#
_symmetry.space_group_name_H-M   'P 1'
#
loop_
_entity.id
_entity.type
_entity.pdbx_description
1 polymer ?
#
loop_
_entity_poly.entity_id
_entity_poly.type
_entity_poly.pdbx_seq_one_letter_code
_entity_poly.pdbx_strand_id
1 'polypeptide(L)'
;MELWERIAAYREVVEEWLRGLYHGMISHPAYEKIEQEAEDAEDAFLLACFPDAFGIPSPVSYYTAELLPYLSTEFEAWERRMWDRESLLERKGHQYHF
;
A
#
# COMPACT_ATOMS: atom_id res chain seq x y z
N MET A 1 38.85 20.80 27.10
CA MET A 1 38.06 20.84 25.88
C MET A 1 37.46 22.21 25.77
N GLU A 2 37.88 22.93 24.75
CA GLU A 2 37.39 24.28 24.50
C GLU A 2 35.92 24.25 24.09
N LEU A 3 35.18 25.33 24.38
CA LEU A 3 33.73 25.41 24.11
C LEU A 3 33.38 25.10 22.65
N TRP A 4 34.27 25.48 21.73
CA TRP A 4 34.11 25.27 20.29
C TRP A 4 34.19 23.79 19.88
N GLU A 5 35.03 22.97 20.55
CA GLU A 5 35.15 21.52 20.29
C GLU A 5 33.84 20.82 20.62
N ARG A 6 33.23 21.24 21.73
CA ARG A 6 31.99 20.63 22.23
C ARG A 6 30.79 21.00 21.36
N ILE A 7 30.76 22.22 20.81
CA ILE A 7 29.71 22.66 19.88
C ILE A 7 29.85 21.93 18.55
N ALA A 8 31.07 21.76 18.03
CA ALA A 8 31.32 21.04 16.79
C ALA A 8 30.88 19.56 16.89
N ALA A 9 31.28 18.87 17.96
CA ALA A 9 30.88 17.49 18.21
C ALA A 9 29.36 17.33 18.36
N TYR A 10 28.68 18.29 19.02
CA TYR A 10 27.23 18.24 19.17
C TYR A 10 26.49 18.44 17.83
N ARG A 11 27.02 19.31 16.95
CA ARG A 11 26.45 19.55 15.63
C ARG A 11 26.51 18.30 14.74
N GLU A 12 27.63 17.58 14.74
CA GLU A 12 27.78 16.34 13.95
C GLU A 12 26.80 15.26 14.40
N VAL A 13 26.66 15.05 15.71
CA VAL A 13 25.70 14.09 16.26
C VAL A 13 24.27 14.47 15.88
N VAL A 14 23.89 15.74 15.99
CA VAL A 14 22.54 16.19 15.61
C VAL A 14 22.29 16.01 14.10
N GLU A 15 23.28 16.26 13.25
CA GLU A 15 23.16 16.10 11.80
C GLU A 15 22.98 14.63 11.39
N GLU A 16 23.73 13.72 12.03
CA GLU A 16 23.60 12.27 11.82
C GLU A 16 22.23 11.76 12.27
N TRP A 17 21.77 12.20 13.45
CA TRP A 17 20.44 11.84 13.97
C TRP A 17 19.30 12.37 13.10
N LEU A 18 19.38 13.63 12.65
CA LEU A 18 18.38 14.21 11.76
C LEU A 18 18.32 13.48 10.43
N ARG A 19 19.45 13.04 9.88
CA ARG A 19 19.50 12.29 8.63
C ARG A 19 18.90 10.89 8.79
N GLY A 20 19.24 10.20 9.87
CA GLY A 20 18.65 8.90 10.21
C GLY A 20 17.15 8.97 10.45
N LEU A 21 16.70 10.00 11.18
CA LEU A 21 15.30 10.26 11.46
C LEU A 21 14.51 10.64 10.20
N TYR A 22 15.04 11.53 9.36
CA TYR A 22 14.43 11.91 8.09
C TYR A 22 14.28 10.70 7.16
N HIS A 23 15.31 9.87 7.07
CA HIS A 23 15.25 8.65 6.27
C HIS A 23 14.21 7.68 6.82
N GLY A 24 14.28 7.33 8.11
CA GLY A 24 13.34 6.38 8.71
C GLY A 24 11.88 6.86 8.71
N MET A 25 11.64 8.15 8.89
CA MET A 25 10.29 8.70 9.01
C MET A 25 9.64 9.02 7.66
N ILE A 26 10.40 9.31 6.61
CA ILE A 26 9.82 9.80 5.35
C ILE A 26 9.88 8.76 4.25
N SER A 27 10.99 8.04 4.07
CA SER A 27 11.08 7.11 2.95
C SER A 27 10.24 5.85 3.17
N HIS A 28 10.19 5.34 4.40
CA HIS A 28 9.48 4.10 4.72
C HIS A 28 7.96 4.25 4.62
N PRO A 29 7.32 5.25 5.27
CA PRO A 29 5.87 5.38 5.22
C PRO A 29 5.36 5.85 3.86
N ALA A 30 6.18 6.56 3.08
CA ALA A 30 5.80 6.97 1.74
C ALA A 30 5.71 5.78 0.79
N TYR A 31 6.66 4.85 0.87
CA TYR A 31 6.66 3.66 0.03
C TYR A 31 5.46 2.75 0.35
N GLU A 32 5.22 2.51 1.63
CA GLU A 32 4.11 1.67 2.08
C GLU A 32 2.74 2.22 1.64
N LYS A 33 2.55 3.53 1.71
CA LYS A 33 1.32 4.18 1.20
C LYS A 33 1.13 4.02 -0.30
N ILE A 34 2.21 4.14 -1.07
CA ILE A 34 2.16 3.98 -2.53
C ILE A 34 1.82 2.54 -2.90
N GLU A 35 2.45 1.58 -2.22
CA GLU A 35 2.17 0.15 -2.41
C GLU A 35 0.72 -0.18 -2.08
N GLN A 36 0.20 0.30 -0.94
CA GLN A 36 -1.21 0.09 -0.58
C GLN A 36 -2.18 0.74 -1.57
N GLU A 37 -1.89 1.93 -2.11
CA GLU A 37 -2.74 2.56 -3.12
C GLU A 37 -2.71 1.79 -4.44
N ALA A 38 -1.55 1.23 -4.82
CA ALA A 38 -1.44 0.37 -5.99
C ALA A 38 -2.27 -0.91 -5.83
N GLU A 39 -2.21 -1.56 -4.66
CA GLU A 39 -3.05 -2.71 -4.35
C GLU A 39 -4.55 -2.37 -4.37
N ASP A 40 -4.95 -1.20 -3.84
CA ASP A 40 -6.35 -0.76 -3.87
C ASP A 40 -6.86 -0.55 -5.30
N ALA A 41 -6.02 0.00 -6.18
CA ALA A 41 -6.37 0.18 -7.60
C ALA A 41 -6.51 -1.17 -8.32
N GLU A 42 -5.62 -2.11 -8.03
CA GLU A 42 -5.68 -3.48 -8.56
C GLU A 42 -6.93 -4.22 -8.08
N ASP A 43 -7.21 -4.14 -6.78
CA ASP A 43 -8.37 -4.73 -6.13
C ASP A 43 -9.69 -4.23 -6.75
N ALA A 44 -9.77 -2.93 -7.06
CA ALA A 44 -10.92 -2.31 -7.71
C ALA A 44 -11.07 -2.76 -9.18
N PHE A 45 -9.95 -2.90 -9.90
CA PHE A 45 -9.95 -3.40 -11.28
C PHE A 45 -10.44 -4.85 -11.34
N LEU A 46 -9.91 -5.74 -10.50
CA LEU A 46 -10.29 -7.14 -10.43
C LEU A 46 -11.77 -7.30 -10.07
N LEU A 47 -12.28 -6.50 -9.14
CA LEU A 47 -13.71 -6.48 -8.82
C LEU A 47 -14.58 -6.05 -10.01
N ALA A 48 -14.15 -5.05 -10.78
CA ALA A 48 -14.89 -4.60 -11.95
C ALA A 48 -14.90 -5.66 -13.07
N CYS A 49 -13.81 -6.42 -13.21
CA CYS A 49 -13.68 -7.48 -14.18
C CYS A 49 -14.38 -8.78 -13.77
N PHE A 50 -14.39 -9.12 -12.48
CA PHE A 50 -14.87 -10.41 -11.96
C PHE A 50 -15.80 -10.27 -10.74
N PRO A 51 -16.87 -9.46 -10.82
CA PRO A 51 -17.85 -9.36 -9.73
C PRO A 51 -18.62 -10.68 -9.52
N ASP A 52 -18.61 -11.57 -10.52
CA ASP A 52 -19.20 -12.91 -10.44
C ASP A 52 -18.59 -13.76 -9.32
N ALA A 53 -17.33 -13.50 -8.94
CA ALA A 53 -16.66 -14.18 -7.83
C ALA A 53 -17.40 -13.97 -6.48
N PHE A 54 -18.10 -12.84 -6.33
CA PHE A 54 -18.92 -12.52 -5.16
C PHE A 54 -20.42 -12.78 -5.38
N GLY A 55 -20.79 -13.46 -6.47
CA GLY A 55 -22.18 -13.78 -6.79
C GLY A 55 -22.99 -12.62 -7.39
N ILE A 56 -22.33 -11.55 -7.84
CA ILE A 56 -22.98 -10.45 -8.56
C ILE A 56 -22.84 -10.75 -10.06
N PRO A 57 -23.91 -11.17 -10.75
CA PRO A 57 -23.81 -11.52 -12.16
C PRO A 57 -23.55 -10.26 -13.01
N SER A 58 -22.43 -10.25 -13.73
CA SER A 58 -22.06 -9.17 -14.64
C SER A 58 -21.75 -9.69 -16.04
N PRO A 59 -22.22 -9.01 -17.11
CA PRO A 59 -21.82 -9.34 -18.46
C PRO A 59 -20.34 -9.08 -18.73
N VAL A 60 -19.67 -8.26 -17.90
CA VAL A 60 -18.25 -7.93 -18.05
C VAL A 60 -17.38 -9.17 -17.83
N SER A 61 -17.72 -9.99 -16.84
CA SER A 61 -17.01 -11.22 -16.47
C SER A 61 -16.84 -12.19 -17.65
N TYR A 62 -17.84 -12.23 -18.54
CA TYR A 62 -17.78 -13.03 -19.75
C TYR A 62 -16.72 -12.52 -20.74
N TYR A 63 -16.62 -11.21 -20.92
CA TYR A 63 -15.67 -10.60 -21.86
C TYR A 63 -14.25 -10.56 -21.31
N THR A 64 -14.09 -10.48 -19.99
CA THR A 64 -12.79 -10.43 -19.32
C THR A 64 -12.23 -11.82 -19.01
N ALA A 65 -12.97 -12.89 -19.27
CA ALA A 65 -12.51 -14.27 -19.07
C ALA A 65 -11.20 -14.60 -19.82
N GLU A 66 -10.94 -13.96 -20.95
CA GLU A 66 -9.68 -14.11 -21.71
C GLU A 66 -8.46 -13.57 -20.95
N LEU A 67 -8.66 -12.63 -20.01
CA LEU A 67 -7.61 -12.04 -19.19
C LEU A 67 -7.26 -12.92 -17.98
N LEU A 68 -8.17 -13.80 -17.57
CA LEU A 68 -8.02 -14.65 -16.40
C LEU A 68 -6.70 -15.44 -16.33
N PRO A 69 -6.19 -16.07 -17.40
CA PRO A 69 -4.90 -16.78 -17.32
C PRO A 69 -3.72 -15.85 -17.03
N TYR A 70 -3.77 -14.60 -17.45
CA TYR A 70 -2.72 -13.60 -17.21
C TYR A 70 -2.79 -12.98 -15.82
N LEU A 71 -3.97 -12.96 -15.22
CA LEU A 71 -4.24 -12.38 -13.91
C LEU A 71 -4.43 -13.45 -12.83
N SER A 72 -4.14 -14.71 -13.13
CA SER A 72 -4.48 -15.85 -12.26
C SER A 72 -3.80 -15.79 -10.89
N THR A 73 -2.56 -15.28 -10.84
CA THR A 73 -1.79 -15.19 -9.60
C THR A 73 -2.31 -14.05 -8.72
N GLU A 74 -2.56 -12.91 -9.36
CA GLU A 74 -3.12 -11.70 -8.78
C GLU A 74 -4.53 -11.95 -8.26
N PHE A 75 -5.32 -12.73 -9.00
CA PHE A 75 -6.69 -13.11 -8.66
C PHE A 75 -6.76 -13.95 -7.38
N GLU A 76 -5.92 -14.98 -7.21
CA GLU A 76 -5.87 -15.77 -5.96
C GLU A 76 -5.47 -14.90 -4.75
N ALA A 77 -4.47 -14.03 -4.94
CA ALA A 77 -4.03 -13.13 -3.89
C ALA A 77 -5.13 -12.13 -3.50
N TRP A 78 -5.82 -11.57 -4.49
CA TRP A 78 -6.97 -10.69 -4.33
C TRP A 78 -8.16 -11.36 -3.65
N GLU A 79 -8.53 -12.58 -4.07
CA GLU A 79 -9.63 -13.33 -3.47
C GLU A 79 -9.38 -13.55 -1.96
N ARG A 80 -8.15 -13.90 -1.60
CA ARG A 80 -7.74 -14.04 -0.20
C ARG A 80 -7.78 -12.72 0.56
N ARG A 81 -7.33 -11.62 -0.05
CA ARG A 81 -7.37 -10.27 0.55
C ARG A 81 -8.81 -9.79 0.76
N MET A 82 -9.71 -10.09 -0.18
CA MET A 82 -11.11 -9.68 -0.11
C MET A 82 -11.90 -10.49 0.90
N TRP A 83 -11.59 -11.78 1.06
CA TRP A 83 -12.26 -12.61 2.08
C TRP A 83 -11.99 -12.16 3.51
N ASP A 84 -10.81 -11.58 3.77
CA ASP A 84 -10.42 -11.07 5.08
C ASP A 84 -10.99 -9.66 5.37
N ARG A 85 -11.73 -9.07 4.43
CA ARG A 85 -12.28 -7.71 4.53
C ARG A 85 -13.79 -7.72 4.55
N GLU A 86 -14.37 -6.88 5.40
CA GLU A 86 -15.81 -6.67 5.47
C GLU A 86 -16.28 -5.71 4.37
N SER A 87 -15.42 -4.77 3.93
CA SER A 87 -15.73 -3.90 2.80
C SER A 87 -14.52 -3.42 2.01
N LEU A 88 -14.75 -3.04 0.75
CA LEU A 88 -13.76 -2.40 -0.13
C LEU A 88 -13.24 -1.06 0.42
N LEU A 89 -13.99 -0.42 1.32
CA LEU A 89 -13.68 0.88 1.88
C LEU A 89 -12.95 0.80 3.23
N GLU A 90 -12.89 -0.38 3.83
CA GLU A 90 -12.34 -0.60 5.18
C GLU A 90 -10.87 -0.16 5.28
N ARG A 91 -10.07 -0.44 4.25
CA ARG A 91 -8.66 -0.02 4.18
C ARG A 91 -8.47 1.50 4.06
N LYS A 92 -9.35 2.18 3.30
CA LYS A 92 -9.34 3.64 3.21
C LYS A 92 -9.66 4.27 4.57
N GLY A 93 -10.55 3.67 5.37
CA GLY A 93 -10.82 4.11 6.74
C GLY A 93 -9.58 4.04 7.64
N HIS A 94 -8.83 2.93 7.58
CA HIS A 94 -7.60 2.74 8.35
C HIS A 94 -6.46 3.70 7.95
N GLN A 95 -6.28 3.99 6.65
CA GLN A 95 -5.23 4.91 6.19
C GLN A 95 -5.47 6.37 6.57
N TYR A 96 -6.74 6.79 6.65
CA TYR A 96 -7.11 8.17 6.93
C TYR A 96 -7.43 8.45 8.41
N HIS A 97 -7.28 7.46 9.31
CA HIS A 97 -7.54 7.60 10.75
C HIS A 97 -8.83 8.37 11.05
N PHE A 98 -9.97 7.85 10.61
CA PHE A 98 -11.28 8.22 11.13
C PHE A 98 -11.86 7.12 12.00
#